data_AF-A0A3D2SHK2-F1
#
_entry.id   AF-A0A3D2SHK2-F1
#
_cell.length_a   1.000
_cell.length_b   1.000
_cell.length_c   1.000
_cell.angle_alpha   90.00
_cell.angle_beta   90.00
_cell.angle_gamma   90.00
#
_symmetry.space_group_name_H-M   'P 1'
#
loop_
_entity.id
_entity.type
_entity.pdbx_description
1 polymer ?
#
loop_
_entity_poly.entity_id
_entity_poly.type
_entity_poly.pdbx_seq_one_letter_code
_entity_poly.pdbx_strand_id
1 'polypeptide(L)'
;MGLSILNRIKILGSELFDSVVGAEQPKIYYDPNGTIKDVLGRLPQLKQKYRPTPWLSNNHVHLLYFDLIKKKTIKLNYDRIDQLTMQDGGITAIAWYGYDLPPETPTIVIMHTITGTPESMRELVKDLHEYTGWRIALCLRRGHA
;
A
#
# COMPACT_ATOMS: atom_id res chain seq x y z
N MET A 1 12.39 -9.96 -42.76
CA MET A 1 11.60 -8.70 -42.79
C MET A 1 10.45 -8.65 -41.76
N GLY A 2 9.91 -9.77 -41.25
CA GLY A 2 8.76 -9.77 -40.32
C GLY A 2 9.04 -9.41 -38.85
N LEU A 3 10.26 -9.64 -38.33
CA LEU A 3 10.60 -9.35 -36.92
C LEU A 3 10.53 -7.85 -36.56
N SER A 4 10.82 -6.97 -37.52
CA SER A 4 10.82 -5.52 -37.31
C SER A 4 9.41 -4.93 -37.21
N ILE A 5 8.42 -5.54 -37.87
CA ILE A 5 7.04 -5.05 -37.88
C ILE A 5 6.35 -5.45 -36.58
N LEU A 6 6.55 -6.68 -36.12
CA LEU A 6 6.06 -7.17 -34.82
C LEU A 6 6.62 -6.34 -33.65
N ASN A 7 7.92 -6.01 -33.70
CA ASN A 7 8.53 -5.15 -32.68
C ASN A 7 7.95 -3.73 -32.71
N ARG A 8 7.68 -3.16 -33.89
CA ARG A 8 7.01 -1.85 -34.00
C ARG A 8 5.58 -1.88 -33.44
N ILE A 9 4.80 -2.92 -33.74
CA ILE A 9 3.43 -3.07 -33.20
C ILE A 9 3.46 -3.20 -31.67
N LYS A 10 4.41 -3.96 -31.13
CA LYS A 10 4.59 -4.13 -29.69
C LYS A 10 4.97 -2.81 -29.00
N ILE A 11 5.86 -2.03 -29.61
CA ILE A 11 6.26 -0.70 -29.11
C ILE A 11 5.04 0.23 -29.14
N LEU A 12 4.33 0.32 -30.27
CA LEU A 12 3.14 1.16 -30.41
C LEU A 12 2.06 0.81 -29.38
N GLY A 13 1.80 -0.49 -29.19
CA GLY A 13 0.85 -0.97 -28.19
C GLY A 13 1.26 -0.63 -26.76
N SER A 14 2.56 -0.70 -26.46
CA SER A 14 3.08 -0.30 -25.15
C SER A 14 3.03 1.20 -24.91
N GLU A 15 3.23 2.02 -25.95
CA GLU A 15 3.16 3.49 -25.85
C GLU A 15 1.72 3.97 -25.70
N LEU A 16 0.77 3.35 -26.40
CA LEU A 16 -0.67 3.58 -26.20
C LEU A 16 -1.12 3.19 -24.79
N PHE A 17 -0.68 2.02 -24.31
CA PHE A 17 -0.97 1.59 -22.94
C PHE A 17 -0.35 2.52 -21.90
N ASP A 18 0.90 2.94 -22.09
CA ASP A 18 1.59 3.90 -21.23
C ASP A 18 0.83 5.24 -21.18
N SER A 19 0.34 5.73 -22.32
CA SER A 19 -0.43 6.97 -22.40
C SER A 19 -1.76 6.87 -21.67
N VAL A 20 -2.51 5.78 -21.86
CA VAL A 20 -3.81 5.56 -21.19
C VAL A 20 -3.65 5.38 -19.68
N VAL A 21 -2.57 4.74 -19.24
CA VAL A 21 -2.33 4.47 -17.81
C VAL A 21 -1.69 5.69 -17.11
N GLY A 22 -1.28 6.73 -17.85
CA GLY A 22 -0.62 7.90 -17.27
C GLY A 22 0.82 7.61 -16.85
N ALA A 23 1.50 6.73 -17.58
CA ALA A 23 2.87 6.33 -17.27
C ALA A 23 3.86 7.45 -17.64
N GLU A 24 4.44 8.09 -16.65
CA GLU A 24 5.40 9.19 -16.83
C GLU A 24 6.73 8.90 -16.14
N GLN A 25 7.79 9.55 -16.64
CA GLN A 25 9.07 9.56 -15.92
C GLN A 25 8.98 10.50 -14.71
N PRO A 26 9.41 10.06 -13.52
CA PRO A 26 9.42 10.90 -12.33
C PRO A 26 10.26 12.17 -12.54
N LYS A 27 9.71 13.32 -12.14
CA LYS A 27 10.48 14.58 -12.05
C LYS A 27 11.11 14.66 -10.65
N ILE A 28 12.43 14.69 -10.61
CA ILE A 28 13.20 14.70 -9.35
C ILE A 28 13.66 16.13 -9.06
N TYR A 29 13.31 16.64 -7.88
CA TYR A 29 13.83 17.91 -7.36
C TYR A 29 14.71 17.60 -6.15
N TYR A 30 15.97 18.01 -6.20
CA TYR A 30 16.92 17.81 -5.11
C TYR A 30 17.99 18.90 -5.13
N ASP A 31 18.63 19.13 -3.98
CA ASP A 31 19.81 20.00 -3.88
C ASP A 31 21.02 19.33 -4.55
N PRO A 32 21.61 19.91 -5.62
CA PRO A 32 22.77 19.33 -6.31
C PRO A 32 24.02 19.16 -5.42
N ASN A 33 24.11 19.90 -4.30
CA ASN A 33 25.22 19.83 -3.36
C ASN A 33 24.91 18.95 -2.13
N GLY A 34 23.70 18.39 -2.06
CA GLY A 34 23.26 17.55 -0.94
C GLY A 34 23.72 16.10 -1.03
N THR A 35 23.72 15.42 0.12
CA THR A 35 24.10 14.00 0.26
C THR A 35 23.19 13.04 -0.50
N ILE A 36 21.98 13.48 -0.88
CA ILE A 36 21.01 12.64 -1.58
C ILE A 36 21.41 12.31 -3.02
N LYS A 37 22.28 13.12 -3.63
CA LYS A 37 22.75 12.91 -5.02
C LYS A 37 23.36 11.52 -5.23
N ASP A 38 24.14 11.05 -4.27
CA ASP A 38 24.80 9.74 -4.33
C ASP A 38 23.78 8.59 -4.21
N VAL A 39 22.70 8.80 -3.46
CA VAL A 39 21.61 7.84 -3.31
C VAL A 39 20.77 7.77 -4.59
N LEU A 40 20.45 8.92 -5.20
CA LEU A 40 19.67 8.98 -6.44
C LEU A 40 20.33 8.21 -7.58
N GLY A 41 21.66 8.24 -7.66
CA GLY A 41 22.43 7.47 -8.66
C GLY A 41 22.24 5.95 -8.54
N ARG A 42 21.94 5.45 -7.33
CA ARG A 42 21.77 4.03 -7.02
C ARG A 42 20.33 3.54 -7.18
N LEU A 43 19.39 4.42 -7.50
CA LEU A 43 17.97 4.11 -7.65
C LEU A 43 17.58 4.08 -9.15
N PRO A 44 17.84 2.97 -9.87
CA PRO A 44 17.53 2.89 -11.30
C PRO A 44 16.03 3.08 -11.61
N GLN A 45 15.16 2.80 -10.64
CA GLN A 45 13.71 2.98 -10.76
C GLN A 45 13.33 4.45 -11.06
N LEU A 46 14.12 5.42 -10.57
CA LEU A 46 13.85 6.84 -10.82
C LEU A 46 14.13 7.27 -12.27
N LYS A 47 14.80 6.43 -13.05
CA LYS A 47 15.06 6.64 -14.49
C LYS A 47 14.03 5.91 -15.38
N GLN A 48 13.11 5.16 -14.77
CA GLN A 48 12.10 4.37 -15.48
C GLN A 48 10.75 5.08 -15.40
N LYS A 49 9.87 4.81 -16.37
CA LYS A 49 8.47 5.28 -16.29
C LYS A 49 7.80 4.61 -15.10
N TYR A 50 7.18 5.41 -14.24
CA TYR A 50 6.26 4.88 -13.24
C TYR A 50 4.97 4.49 -13.94
N ARG A 51 4.57 3.23 -13.83
CA ARG A 51 3.29 2.72 -14.35
C ARG A 51 2.35 2.54 -13.15
N PRO A 52 1.39 3.44 -12.91
CA PRO A 52 0.40 3.20 -11.89
C PRO A 52 -0.38 1.93 -12.23
N THR A 53 -0.96 1.27 -11.23
CA THR A 53 -1.85 0.15 -11.49
C THR A 53 -3.01 0.63 -12.39
N PRO A 54 -3.54 -0.20 -13.31
CA PRO A 54 -4.49 0.27 -14.32
C PRO A 54 -5.72 1.00 -13.75
N TRP A 55 -6.17 0.66 -12.55
CA TRP A 55 -7.28 1.31 -11.85
C TRP A 55 -6.91 2.64 -11.15
N LEU A 56 -5.63 3.00 -11.09
CA LEU A 56 -5.13 4.30 -10.59
C LEU A 56 -4.88 5.31 -11.72
N SER A 57 -5.13 4.93 -12.98
CA SER A 57 -4.93 5.81 -14.14
C SER A 57 -5.89 7.01 -14.18
N ASN A 58 -7.01 6.92 -13.48
CA ASN A 58 -8.04 7.97 -13.44
C ASN A 58 -8.67 8.00 -12.04
N ASN A 59 -8.86 9.21 -11.49
CA ASN A 59 -9.46 9.42 -10.18
C ASN A 59 -10.83 8.73 -10.02
N HIS A 60 -11.67 8.73 -11.06
CA HIS A 60 -12.98 8.08 -11.03
C HIS A 60 -12.87 6.55 -11.05
N VAL A 61 -11.94 6.00 -11.85
CA VAL A 61 -11.70 4.55 -11.89
C VAL A 61 -11.13 4.08 -10.55
N HIS A 62 -10.29 4.89 -9.91
CA HIS A 62 -9.78 4.61 -8.58
C HIS A 62 -10.90 4.54 -7.54
N LEU A 63 -11.80 5.53 -7.52
CA LEU A 63 -12.97 5.53 -6.63
C LEU A 63 -13.87 4.31 -6.89
N LEU A 64 -14.17 4.02 -8.16
CA LEU A 64 -14.96 2.85 -8.54
C LEU A 64 -14.31 1.54 -8.08
N TYR A 65 -13.01 1.36 -8.30
CA TYR A 65 -12.28 0.17 -7.84
C TYR A 65 -12.33 0.05 -6.31
N PHE A 66 -12.08 1.15 -5.60
CA PHE A 66 -12.08 1.16 -4.15
C PHE A 66 -13.47 0.78 -3.59
N ASP A 67 -14.52 1.42 -4.09
CA ASP A 67 -15.88 1.25 -3.57
C ASP A 67 -16.54 -0.06 -3.98
N LEU A 68 -16.34 -0.50 -5.23
CA LEU A 68 -17.03 -1.67 -5.76
C LEU A 68 -16.26 -2.96 -5.58
N ILE A 69 -14.92 -2.91 -5.64
CA ILE A 69 -14.07 -4.11 -5.62
C ILE A 69 -13.39 -4.22 -4.26
N LYS A 70 -12.52 -3.28 -3.90
CA LYS A 70 -11.67 -3.41 -2.71
C LYS A 70 -12.50 -3.56 -1.42
N LYS A 71 -13.47 -2.67 -1.20
CA LYS A 71 -14.36 -2.74 -0.03
C LYS A 71 -15.18 -4.04 0.05
N LYS A 72 -15.55 -4.62 -1.09
CA LYS A 72 -16.39 -5.83 -1.15
C LYS A 72 -15.59 -7.12 -1.06
N THR A 73 -14.37 -7.14 -1.61
CA THR A 73 -13.55 -8.34 -1.70
C THR A 73 -12.73 -8.58 -0.44
N ILE A 74 -12.21 -7.52 0.19
CA ILE A 74 -11.34 -7.64 1.36
C ILE A 74 -12.18 -7.61 2.63
N LYS A 75 -12.74 -8.78 2.97
CA LYS A 75 -13.50 -9.00 4.19
C LYS A 75 -12.59 -9.63 5.24
N LEU A 76 -12.04 -8.80 6.12
CA LEU A 76 -11.36 -9.23 7.33
C LEU A 76 -12.15 -8.68 8.52
N ASN A 77 -12.52 -9.59 9.42
CA ASN A 77 -13.06 -9.25 10.73
C ASN A 77 -11.95 -9.51 11.73
N TYR A 78 -11.68 -8.51 12.57
CA TYR A 78 -10.76 -8.68 13.69
C TYR A 78 -11.41 -9.59 14.73
N ASP A 79 -10.62 -10.45 15.35
CA ASP A 79 -11.10 -11.42 16.33
C ASP A 79 -11.52 -10.71 17.61
N ARG A 80 -10.77 -9.66 17.97
CA ARG A 80 -10.92 -8.93 19.22
C ARG A 80 -10.44 -7.49 19.06
N ILE A 81 -11.09 -6.57 19.77
CA ILE A 81 -10.64 -5.18 19.93
C ILE A 81 -10.51 -4.88 21.41
N ASP A 82 -9.29 -4.65 21.88
CA ASP A 82 -9.00 -4.27 23.26
C ASP A 82 -8.88 -2.75 23.36
N GLN A 83 -9.84 -2.12 24.03
CA GLN A 83 -9.81 -0.70 24.32
C GLN A 83 -8.90 -0.40 25.51
N LEU A 84 -8.04 0.60 25.36
CA LEU A 84 -7.08 1.02 26.36
C LEU A 84 -7.38 2.47 26.78
N THR A 85 -7.52 2.68 28.08
CA THR A 85 -7.58 4.02 28.69
C THR A 85 -6.17 4.45 29.06
N MET A 86 -5.70 5.53 28.46
CA MET A 86 -4.38 6.12 28.69
C MET A 86 -4.36 6.91 30.01
N GLN A 87 -3.17 7.25 30.49
CA GLN A 87 -2.99 8.03 31.73
C GLN A 87 -3.65 9.41 31.68
N ASP A 88 -3.76 10.00 30.49
CA ASP A 88 -4.45 11.29 30.26
C ASP A 88 -5.98 11.14 30.12
N GLY A 89 -6.53 9.95 30.36
CA GLY A 89 -7.94 9.62 30.17
C GLY A 89 -8.34 9.42 28.70
N GLY A 90 -7.41 9.61 27.76
CA GLY A 90 -7.65 9.37 26.35
C GLY A 90 -7.84 7.88 26.04
N ILE A 91 -8.59 7.59 24.99
CA ILE A 91 -8.91 6.22 24.57
C ILE A 91 -8.13 5.86 23.30
N THR A 92 -7.53 4.67 23.30
CA THR A 92 -6.95 3.99 22.13
C THR A 92 -7.40 2.53 22.13
N ALA A 93 -7.03 1.74 21.13
CA ALA A 93 -7.36 0.33 21.08
C ALA A 93 -6.35 -0.49 20.28
N ILE A 94 -6.34 -1.80 20.52
CA ILE A 94 -5.59 -2.78 19.73
C ILE A 94 -6.62 -3.70 19.07
N ALA A 95 -6.61 -3.76 17.74
CA ALA A 95 -7.39 -4.73 16.98
C ALA A 95 -6.53 -5.94 16.65
N TRP A 96 -7.00 -7.12 17.04
CA TRP A 96 -6.26 -8.37 16.93
C TRP A 96 -6.76 -9.23 15.77
N TYR A 97 -5.82 -9.92 15.13
CA TYR A 97 -6.09 -10.95 14.13
C TYR A 97 -5.16 -12.15 14.34
N GLY A 98 -5.71 -13.35 14.35
CA GLY A 98 -5.03 -14.55 14.86
C GLY A 98 -4.90 -14.54 16.39
N TYR A 99 -5.89 -13.99 17.12
CA TYR A 99 -5.82 -13.82 18.57
C TYR A 99 -5.58 -15.13 19.31
N ASP A 100 -6.32 -16.17 18.96
CA ASP A 100 -6.31 -17.49 19.61
C ASP A 100 -5.16 -18.41 19.16
N LEU A 101 -4.20 -17.89 18.39
CA LEU A 101 -2.98 -18.64 18.07
C LEU A 101 -2.17 -18.97 19.35
N PRO A 102 -1.34 -20.03 19.33
CA PRO A 102 -0.48 -20.37 20.45
C PRO A 102 0.31 -19.18 21.01
N PRO A 103 0.54 -19.10 22.34
CA PRO A 103 1.29 -17.99 22.96
C PRO A 103 2.68 -17.75 22.35
N GLU A 104 3.32 -18.80 21.86
CA GLU A 104 4.67 -18.86 21.29
C GLU A 104 4.70 -18.35 19.85
N THR A 105 3.53 -18.23 19.20
CA THR A 105 3.43 -17.64 17.88
C THR A 105 3.83 -16.16 17.94
N PRO A 106 4.82 -15.73 17.14
CA PRO A 106 5.25 -14.34 17.13
C PRO A 106 4.11 -13.38 16.78
N THR A 107 4.25 -12.13 17.23
CA THR A 107 3.25 -11.08 17.00
C THR A 107 3.85 -9.93 16.21
N ILE A 108 3.21 -9.55 15.10
CA ILE A 108 3.54 -8.35 14.34
C ILE A 108 2.72 -7.19 14.90
N VAL A 109 3.41 -6.14 15.35
CA VAL A 109 2.78 -4.90 15.81
C VAL A 109 2.75 -3.90 14.66
N ILE A 110 1.54 -3.48 14.28
CA ILE A 110 1.33 -2.52 13.20
C ILE A 110 0.89 -1.18 13.78
N MET A 111 1.66 -0.14 13.47
CA MET A 111 1.33 1.25 13.81
C MET A 111 1.05 2.02 12.53
N HIS A 112 -0.21 2.34 12.28
CA HIS A 112 -0.59 3.13 11.12
C HIS A 112 -0.39 4.64 11.39
N THR A 113 -0.28 5.42 10.31
CA THR A 113 -0.14 6.88 10.39
C THR A 113 -1.52 7.56 10.53
N ILE A 114 -1.67 8.82 10.13
CA ILE A 114 -2.77 9.71 10.56
C ILE A 114 -4.17 9.32 10.07
N THR A 115 -4.29 8.58 8.96
CA THR A 115 -5.59 8.23 8.34
C THR A 115 -5.92 6.75 8.37
N GLY A 116 -5.17 5.94 9.12
CA GLY A 116 -5.46 4.51 9.24
C GLY A 116 -6.70 4.26 10.12
N THR A 117 -7.53 3.31 9.67
CA THR A 117 -8.65 2.73 10.41
C THR A 117 -8.57 1.20 10.32
N PRO A 118 -9.24 0.45 11.22
CA PRO A 118 -9.33 -1.01 11.12
C PRO A 118 -9.74 -1.49 9.72
N GLU A 119 -10.67 -0.80 9.07
CA GLU A 119 -11.20 -1.14 7.74
C GLU A 119 -10.15 -0.91 6.65
N SER A 120 -9.45 0.21 6.70
CA SER A 120 -8.42 0.54 5.70
C SER A 120 -7.22 -0.41 5.75
N MET A 121 -6.94 -0.97 6.93
CA MET A 121 -5.78 -1.82 7.18
C MET A 121 -6.03 -3.31 6.94
N ARG A 122 -7.27 -3.70 6.62
CA ARG A 122 -7.67 -5.12 6.46
C ARG A 122 -6.79 -5.89 5.48
N GLU A 123 -6.46 -5.29 4.34
CA GLU A 123 -5.62 -5.93 3.31
C GLU A 123 -4.23 -6.25 3.87
N LEU A 124 -3.55 -5.25 4.42
CA LEU A 124 -2.22 -5.43 4.99
C LEU A 124 -2.22 -6.45 6.13
N VAL A 125 -3.20 -6.37 7.04
CA VAL A 125 -3.33 -7.30 8.17
C VAL A 125 -3.53 -8.73 7.66
N LYS A 126 -4.42 -8.91 6.68
CA LYS A 126 -4.71 -10.20 6.06
C LYS A 126 -3.46 -10.77 5.41
N ASP A 127 -2.82 -9.99 4.54
CA ASP A 127 -1.65 -10.43 3.76
C ASP A 127 -0.47 -10.81 4.68
N LEU A 128 -0.21 -10.01 5.72
CA LEU A 128 0.83 -10.32 6.69
C LEU A 128 0.53 -11.61 7.46
N HIS A 129 -0.71 -11.79 7.91
CA HIS A 129 -1.11 -13.02 8.60
C HIS A 129 -1.01 -14.24 7.68
N GLU A 130 -1.54 -14.17 6.45
CA GLU A 130 -1.49 -15.28 5.49
C GLU A 130 -0.06 -15.63 5.08
N TYR A 131 0.83 -14.63 4.95
CA TYR A 131 2.22 -14.84 4.57
C TYR A 131 3.09 -15.43 5.69
N THR A 132 2.79 -15.09 6.94
CA THR A 132 3.66 -15.45 8.09
C THR A 132 3.06 -16.50 9.02
N GLY A 133 1.73 -16.64 9.05
CA GLY A 133 0.99 -17.38 10.07
C GLY A 133 1.01 -16.72 11.45
N TRP A 134 1.49 -15.47 11.57
CA TRP A 134 1.73 -14.80 12.86
C TRP A 134 0.50 -14.04 13.33
N ARG A 135 0.42 -13.80 14.66
CA ARG A 135 -0.59 -12.95 15.25
C ARG A 135 -0.34 -11.50 14.84
N ILE A 136 -1.39 -10.76 14.52
CA ILE A 136 -1.29 -9.34 14.16
C ILE A 136 -1.97 -8.50 15.24
N ALA A 137 -1.24 -7.49 15.73
CA ALA A 137 -1.73 -6.47 16.64
C ALA A 137 -1.74 -5.11 15.94
N LEU A 138 -2.91 -4.65 15.51
CA LEU A 138 -3.07 -3.33 14.91
C LEU A 138 -3.33 -2.28 16.00
N CYS A 139 -2.34 -1.43 16.25
CA CYS A 139 -2.44 -0.33 17.20
C CYS A 139 -3.20 0.84 16.59
N LEU A 140 -4.38 1.13 17.13
CA LEU A 140 -5.25 2.19 16.64
C LEU A 140 -4.83 3.53 17.23
N ARG A 141 -4.30 4.40 16.39
CA ARG A 141 -3.86 5.74 16.80
C ARG A 141 -5.06 6.59 17.22
N ARG A 142 -4.97 7.24 18.38
CA ARG A 142 -5.89 8.33 18.75
C ARG A 142 -5.74 9.47 17.74
N GLY A 143 -6.84 9.99 17.17
CA GLY A 143 -6.80 11.17 16.30
C GLY A 143 -6.09 12.36 16.96
N HIS A 144 -5.56 13.31 16.18
CA HIS A 144 -5.14 14.60 16.75
C HIS A 144 -6.39 15.50 16.81
N ALA A 145 -6.62 16.10 17.99
CA ALA A 145 -7.57 17.18 18.15
C ALA A 145 -6.90 18.51 17.80
#